data_AF-A0A2E5JG86-F1
#
_entry.id   AF-A0A2E5JG86-F1
#
_cell.length_a   1.000
_cell.length_b   1.000
_cell.length_c   1.000
_cell.angle_alpha   90.00
_cell.angle_beta   90.00
_cell.angle_gamma   90.00
#
_symmetry.space_group_name_H-M   'P 1'
#
loop_
_entity.id
_entity.type
_entity.pdbx_description
1 polymer ?
#
loop_
_entity_poly.entity_id
_entity_poly.type
_entity_poly.pdbx_seq_one_letter_code
_entity_poly.pdbx_strand_id
1 'polypeptide(L)'
;MNYKEQYKTFIKAYELICKENRLFTSYFKDRRISQAERTLLKSLYAIKKGKALETISTLNSLHGLTGFLEAVRLNLLGNCFNNSGQFKKSVECYSAAVPLLDRFDDEYYIFYPLVSLVEANLNLKNKEECEKYYQILKRIKKVSQWRKAKFLQTEACYFSLIGDHASALKNLDECLEKYEAEVESQKAYLYTIKLITLFKANRIDEFIETLEIYKALRGYKIKENYKFMDALINYIYNDASIYAYERDFKSIPYLYHQLMVIKSLRCFEVESAKESWAFLQTENPFVYRDDFQLHCDDSLFSKALEKVKRESLNGQQPAFDKDKLGEFKTVQDKLHYILTSKDGAVSSEELIQLVWNEEVSEKSLFRLSVQISRLRKKSRDEIKVKSGHYYIKKIA
;
A
#
# COMPACT_ATOMS: atom_id res chain seq x y z
N MET A 1 46.27 -6.08 0.10
CA MET A 1 46.15 -5.12 -1.03
C MET A 1 45.00 -4.18 -0.72
N ASN A 2 45.16 -2.86 -0.87
CA ASN A 2 44.09 -1.90 -0.62
C ASN A 2 42.97 -2.10 -1.67
N TYR A 3 41.79 -2.54 -1.24
CA TYR A 3 40.68 -2.85 -2.14
C TYR A 3 40.23 -1.61 -2.95
N LYS A 4 40.40 -0.39 -2.43
CA LYS A 4 40.05 0.85 -3.15
C LYS A 4 40.91 1.05 -4.37
N GLU A 5 42.19 0.71 -4.30
CA GLU A 5 43.08 0.77 -5.46
C GLU A 5 42.80 -0.38 -6.43
N GLN A 6 42.53 -1.59 -5.90
CA GLN A 6 42.17 -2.75 -6.71
C GLN A 6 40.88 -2.52 -7.52
N TYR A 7 39.86 -1.90 -6.91
CA TYR A 7 38.52 -1.72 -7.49
C TYR A 7 38.18 -0.27 -7.82
N LYS A 8 39.20 0.59 -7.98
CA LYS A 8 39.04 2.06 -8.13
C LYS A 8 38.04 2.46 -9.22
N THR A 9 38.18 1.86 -10.40
CA THR A 9 37.33 2.17 -11.57
C THR A 9 35.90 1.69 -11.34
N PHE A 10 35.72 0.49 -10.77
CA PHE A 10 34.41 -0.05 -10.43
C PHE A 10 33.71 0.78 -9.36
N ILE A 11 34.42 1.16 -8.28
CA ILE A 11 33.94 2.02 -7.21
C ILE A 11 33.43 3.35 -7.78
N LYS A 12 34.24 4.02 -8.61
CA LYS A 12 33.85 5.28 -9.24
C LYS A 12 32.59 5.11 -10.09
N ALA A 13 32.46 4.01 -10.84
CA ALA A 13 31.25 3.71 -11.59
C ALA A 13 30.05 3.47 -10.66
N TYR A 14 30.23 2.68 -9.61
CA TYR A 14 29.19 2.33 -8.63
C TYR A 14 28.59 3.59 -7.98
N GLU A 15 29.42 4.56 -7.61
CA GLU A 15 28.98 5.81 -6.97
C GLU A 15 28.21 6.76 -7.91
N LEU A 16 28.39 6.61 -9.23
CA LEU A 16 27.72 7.45 -10.23
C LEU A 16 26.28 7.02 -10.52
N ILE A 17 25.85 5.82 -10.11
CA ILE A 17 24.52 5.28 -10.43
C ILE A 17 23.38 6.21 -9.98
N CYS A 18 23.57 6.92 -8.86
CA CYS A 18 22.57 7.83 -8.30
C CYS A 18 22.68 9.25 -8.84
N LYS A 19 23.80 9.61 -9.49
CA LYS A 19 24.11 10.99 -9.89
C LYS A 19 23.98 11.21 -11.41
N GLU A 20 24.59 10.34 -12.21
CA GLU A 20 24.76 10.57 -13.65
C GLU A 20 24.57 9.29 -14.47
N ASN A 21 23.32 8.95 -14.82
CA ASN A 21 23.00 7.73 -15.56
C ASN A 21 23.79 7.59 -16.88
N ARG A 22 24.03 8.71 -17.60
CA ARG A 22 24.78 8.71 -18.86
C ARG A 22 26.24 8.36 -18.64
N LEU A 23 26.88 9.00 -17.65
CA LEU A 23 28.28 8.72 -17.33
C LEU A 23 28.43 7.30 -16.78
N PHE A 24 27.50 6.86 -15.92
CA PHE A 24 27.45 5.50 -15.40
C PHE A 24 27.48 4.43 -16.50
N THR A 25 26.61 4.54 -17.52
CA THR A 25 26.53 3.54 -18.59
C THR A 25 27.76 3.51 -19.50
N SER A 26 28.56 4.59 -19.55
CA SER A 26 29.83 4.60 -20.29
C SER A 26 30.84 3.60 -19.73
N TYR A 27 30.79 3.32 -18.42
CA TYR A 27 31.68 2.35 -17.76
C TYR A 27 31.45 0.90 -18.21
N PHE A 28 30.31 0.59 -18.84
CA PHE A 28 30.10 -0.75 -19.39
C PHE A 28 31.08 -1.12 -20.51
N LYS A 29 31.75 -0.13 -21.11
CA LYS A 29 32.76 -0.31 -22.16
C LYS A 29 34.19 -0.09 -21.66
N ASP A 30 34.38 0.26 -20.39
CA ASP A 30 35.70 0.50 -19.82
C ASP A 30 36.50 -0.81 -19.73
N ARG A 31 37.70 -0.82 -20.30
CA ARG A 31 38.58 -2.00 -20.33
C ARG A 31 39.23 -2.31 -18.98
N ARG A 32 39.26 -1.34 -18.06
CA ARG A 32 39.78 -1.52 -16.69
C ARG A 32 38.80 -2.25 -15.78
N ILE A 33 37.55 -2.40 -16.21
CA ILE A 33 36.51 -3.12 -15.47
C ILE A 33 36.44 -4.55 -16.00
N SER A 34 36.67 -5.51 -15.11
CA SER A 34 36.57 -6.94 -15.38
C SER A 34 35.15 -7.34 -15.77
N GLN A 35 35.00 -8.54 -16.35
CA GLN A 35 33.67 -9.01 -16.75
C GLN A 35 32.72 -9.17 -15.55
N ALA A 36 33.21 -9.65 -14.40
CA ALA A 36 32.38 -9.79 -13.19
C ALA A 36 31.90 -8.44 -12.66
N GLU A 37 32.80 -7.46 -12.53
CA GLU A 37 32.46 -6.09 -12.13
C GLU A 37 31.45 -5.46 -13.09
N ARG A 38 31.64 -5.66 -14.40
CA ARG A 38 30.70 -5.18 -15.42
C ARG A 38 29.32 -5.80 -15.27
N THR A 39 29.25 -7.10 -14.98
CA THR A 39 27.98 -7.78 -14.70
C THR A 39 27.31 -7.18 -13.46
N LEU A 40 28.05 -6.94 -12.36
CA LEU A 40 27.50 -6.28 -11.17
C LEU A 40 26.95 -4.88 -11.47
N LEU A 41 27.67 -4.05 -12.25
CA LEU A 41 27.18 -2.72 -12.64
C LEU A 41 25.93 -2.79 -13.52
N LYS A 42 25.87 -3.73 -14.47
CA LYS A 42 24.68 -3.94 -15.30
C LYS A 42 23.49 -4.42 -14.48
N SER A 43 23.72 -5.33 -13.52
CA SER A 43 22.70 -5.80 -12.58
C SER A 43 22.15 -4.66 -11.72
N LEU A 44 23.01 -3.81 -11.17
CA LEU A 44 22.60 -2.62 -10.43
C LEU A 44 21.71 -1.68 -11.28
N TYR A 45 22.08 -1.46 -12.54
CA TYR A 45 21.28 -0.66 -13.47
C TYR A 45 19.94 -1.32 -13.81
N ALA A 46 19.92 -2.62 -14.02
CA ALA A 46 18.71 -3.40 -14.29
C ALA A 46 17.72 -3.32 -13.11
N ILE A 47 18.21 -3.45 -11.88
CA ILE A 47 17.41 -3.27 -10.65
C ILE A 47 16.78 -1.87 -10.61
N LYS A 48 17.55 -0.81 -10.89
CA LYS A 48 17.04 0.58 -10.97
C LYS A 48 15.95 0.75 -12.04
N LYS A 49 15.96 -0.09 -13.08
CA LYS A 49 14.93 -0.12 -14.14
C LYS A 49 13.77 -1.06 -13.84
N GLY A 50 13.66 -1.57 -12.62
CA GLY A 50 12.57 -2.46 -12.20
C GLY A 50 12.74 -3.92 -12.65
N LYS A 51 13.92 -4.31 -13.14
CA LYS A 51 14.20 -5.67 -13.64
C LYS A 51 14.82 -6.57 -12.58
N ALA A 52 14.33 -6.48 -11.35
CA ALA A 52 14.89 -7.19 -10.19
C ALA A 52 14.88 -8.72 -10.38
N LEU A 53 13.77 -9.30 -10.84
CA LEU A 53 13.62 -10.76 -11.00
C LEU A 53 14.58 -11.33 -12.06
N GLU A 54 14.65 -10.70 -13.24
CA GLU A 54 15.59 -11.08 -14.32
C GLU A 54 17.06 -11.03 -13.83
N THR A 55 17.35 -10.13 -12.89
CA THR A 55 18.71 -9.89 -12.39
C THR A 55 19.18 -10.99 -11.44
N ILE A 56 18.27 -11.72 -10.78
CA ILE A 56 18.63 -12.78 -9.80
C ILE A 56 19.46 -13.89 -10.46
N SER A 57 19.02 -14.40 -11.62
CA SER A 57 19.75 -15.46 -12.34
C SER A 57 21.14 -14.99 -12.78
N THR A 58 21.23 -13.74 -13.24
CA THR A 58 22.49 -13.10 -13.65
C THR A 58 23.47 -12.96 -12.47
N LEU A 59 22.98 -12.62 -11.28
CA LEU A 59 23.82 -12.53 -10.08
C LEU A 59 24.21 -13.89 -9.51
N ASN A 60 23.35 -14.91 -9.66
CA ASN A 60 23.64 -16.27 -9.20
C ASN A 60 24.66 -17.02 -10.08
N SER A 61 24.80 -16.66 -11.35
CA SER A 61 25.81 -17.23 -12.24
C SER A 61 27.22 -16.69 -12.01
N LEU A 62 27.38 -15.65 -11.20
CA LEU A 62 28.68 -15.14 -10.77
C LEU A 62 29.25 -16.04 -9.66
N HIS A 63 30.16 -16.94 -10.04
CA HIS A 63 30.87 -17.82 -9.10
C HIS A 63 32.30 -17.31 -8.82
N GLY A 64 32.87 -17.71 -7.67
CA GLY A 64 34.26 -17.43 -7.33
C GLY A 64 34.57 -15.98 -6.91
N LEU A 65 33.54 -15.15 -6.67
CA LEU A 65 33.76 -13.83 -6.08
C LEU A 65 34.14 -13.98 -4.60
N THR A 66 35.02 -13.10 -4.13
CA THR A 66 35.44 -13.02 -2.72
C THR A 66 35.52 -11.56 -2.28
N GLY A 67 35.52 -11.33 -0.96
CA GLY A 67 35.71 -10.01 -0.38
C GLY A 67 34.68 -8.97 -0.86
N PHE A 68 35.17 -7.85 -1.36
CA PHE A 68 34.35 -6.67 -1.70
C PHE A 68 33.31 -6.96 -2.80
N LEU A 69 33.72 -7.63 -3.88
CA LEU A 69 32.80 -7.91 -5.00
C LEU A 69 31.70 -8.90 -4.61
N GLU A 70 32.01 -9.87 -3.75
CA GLU A 70 31.01 -10.81 -3.24
C GLU A 70 30.00 -10.09 -2.33
N ALA A 71 30.47 -9.18 -1.48
CA ALA A 71 29.57 -8.38 -0.66
C ALA A 71 28.64 -7.49 -1.50
N VAL A 72 29.15 -6.91 -2.59
CA VAL A 72 28.31 -6.16 -3.55
C VAL A 72 27.30 -7.10 -4.23
N ARG A 73 27.71 -8.29 -4.68
CA ARG A 73 26.80 -9.28 -5.27
C ARG A 73 25.66 -9.64 -4.32
N LEU A 74 25.99 -9.95 -3.06
CA LEU A 74 25.02 -10.27 -2.01
C LEU A 74 24.08 -9.10 -1.72
N ASN A 75 24.59 -7.87 -1.65
CA ASN A 75 23.76 -6.69 -1.49
C ASN A 75 22.79 -6.49 -2.67
N LEU A 76 23.24 -6.70 -3.91
CA LEU A 76 22.36 -6.60 -5.08
C LEU A 76 21.31 -7.72 -5.11
N LEU A 77 21.67 -8.95 -4.70
CA LEU A 77 20.70 -10.04 -4.55
C LEU A 77 19.65 -9.72 -3.49
N GLY A 78 20.08 -9.16 -2.35
CA GLY A 78 19.18 -8.67 -1.32
C GLY A 78 18.18 -7.65 -1.88
N ASN A 79 18.65 -6.66 -2.65
CA ASN A 79 17.77 -5.68 -3.29
C ASN A 79 16.76 -6.35 -4.24
N CYS A 80 17.18 -7.35 -5.01
CA CYS A 80 16.28 -8.10 -5.88
C CYS A 80 15.21 -8.87 -5.10
N PHE A 81 15.59 -9.55 -4.02
CA PHE A 81 14.65 -10.29 -3.17
C PHE A 81 13.69 -9.35 -2.44
N ASN A 82 14.17 -8.22 -1.92
CA ASN A 82 13.32 -7.21 -1.30
C ASN A 82 12.28 -6.65 -2.28
N ASN A 83 12.71 -6.28 -3.49
CA ASN A 83 11.82 -5.74 -4.52
C ASN A 83 10.79 -6.77 -5.03
N SER A 84 11.02 -8.06 -4.79
CA SER A 84 10.09 -9.15 -5.15
C SER A 84 9.28 -9.67 -3.95
N GLY A 85 9.33 -9.01 -2.79
CA GLY A 85 8.60 -9.43 -1.60
C GLY A 85 9.21 -10.62 -0.86
N GLN A 86 10.35 -11.15 -1.30
CA GLN A 86 11.06 -12.27 -0.65
C GLN A 86 11.94 -11.76 0.51
N PHE A 87 11.32 -11.09 1.49
CA PHE A 87 12.04 -10.34 2.53
C PHE A 87 12.97 -11.19 3.39
N LYS A 88 12.63 -12.46 3.68
CA LYS A 88 13.52 -13.39 4.42
C LYS A 88 14.85 -13.62 3.69
N LYS A 89 14.79 -13.98 2.41
CA LYS A 89 15.98 -14.15 1.55
C LYS A 89 16.76 -12.84 1.41
N SER A 90 16.06 -11.71 1.40
CA SER A 90 16.69 -10.40 1.40
C SER A 90 17.53 -10.18 2.66
N VAL A 91 16.97 -10.47 3.83
CA VAL A 91 17.69 -10.36 5.12
C VAL A 91 18.91 -11.29 5.14
N GLU A 92 18.78 -12.54 4.69
CA GLU A 92 19.90 -13.49 4.59
C GLU A 92 21.04 -12.92 3.74
N CYS A 93 20.71 -12.39 2.56
CA CYS A 93 21.69 -11.81 1.63
C CYS A 93 22.40 -10.59 2.23
N TYR A 94 21.67 -9.62 2.78
CA TYR A 94 22.32 -8.45 3.37
C TYR A 94 23.10 -8.79 4.64
N SER A 95 22.60 -9.71 5.49
CA SER A 95 23.30 -10.15 6.70
C SER A 95 24.62 -10.83 6.37
N ALA A 96 24.70 -11.53 5.23
CA ALA A 96 25.95 -12.09 4.71
C ALA A 96 26.88 -11.00 4.12
N ALA A 97 26.33 -9.93 3.53
CA ALA A 97 27.11 -8.84 2.93
C ALA A 97 27.80 -7.94 3.98
N VAL A 98 27.11 -7.61 5.08
CA VAL A 98 27.62 -6.70 6.13
C VAL A 98 29.00 -7.11 6.68
N PRO A 99 29.22 -8.34 7.19
CA PRO A 99 30.51 -8.72 7.75
C PRO A 99 31.63 -8.82 6.71
N LEU A 100 31.31 -8.94 5.41
CA LEU A 100 32.31 -8.85 4.35
C LEU A 100 32.75 -7.40 4.12
N LEU A 101 31.83 -6.43 4.25
CA LEU A 101 32.12 -5.01 4.07
C LEU A 101 32.79 -4.39 5.30
N ASP A 102 32.43 -4.85 6.49
CA ASP A 102 33.00 -4.40 7.76
C ASP A 102 34.52 -4.61 7.83
N ARG A 103 35.02 -5.70 7.21
CA ARG A 103 36.46 -6.01 7.10
C ARG A 103 37.29 -4.93 6.38
N PHE A 104 36.63 -4.05 5.61
CA PHE A 104 37.31 -2.99 4.87
C PHE A 104 37.35 -1.66 5.63
N ASP A 105 36.75 -1.58 6.83
CA ASP A 105 36.67 -0.38 7.67
C ASP A 105 36.22 0.85 6.87
N ASP A 106 35.25 0.65 5.96
CA ASP A 106 34.69 1.70 5.14
C ASP A 106 33.19 1.87 5.39
N GLU A 107 32.90 2.83 6.27
CA GLU A 107 31.57 3.34 6.56
C GLU A 107 30.76 3.66 5.28
N TYR A 108 31.43 3.99 4.17
CA TYR A 108 30.78 4.28 2.89
C TYR A 108 29.98 3.08 2.37
N TYR A 109 30.59 1.90 2.35
CA TYR A 109 29.99 0.73 1.70
C TYR A 109 29.12 -0.09 2.63
N ILE A 110 29.37 -0.07 3.95
CA ILE A 110 28.55 -0.77 4.93
C ILE A 110 27.19 -0.08 5.17
N PHE A 111 27.11 1.24 4.96
CA PHE A 111 25.89 2.03 5.18
C PHE A 111 24.67 1.48 4.43
N TYR A 112 24.83 1.17 3.13
CA TYR A 112 23.72 0.74 2.29
C TYR A 112 23.13 -0.61 2.71
N PRO A 113 23.93 -1.69 2.86
CA PRO A 113 23.41 -2.96 3.35
C PRO A 113 22.76 -2.87 4.74
N LEU A 114 23.26 -2.01 5.63
CA LEU A 114 22.63 -1.79 6.94
C LEU A 114 21.26 -1.13 6.81
N VAL A 115 21.15 -0.06 6.01
CA VAL A 115 19.86 0.55 5.68
C VAL A 115 18.90 -0.49 5.09
N SER A 116 19.37 -1.28 4.12
CA SER A 116 18.54 -2.29 3.48
C SER A 116 18.15 -3.44 4.42
N LEU A 117 18.98 -3.78 5.41
CA LEU A 117 18.63 -4.73 6.49
C LEU A 117 17.52 -4.20 7.37
N VAL A 118 17.61 -2.93 7.76
CA VAL A 118 16.55 -2.27 8.54
C VAL A 118 15.25 -2.29 7.73
N GLU A 119 15.29 -1.89 6.46
CA GLU A 119 14.12 -1.91 5.57
C GLU A 119 13.53 -3.32 5.37
N ALA A 120 14.37 -4.34 5.17
CA ALA A 120 13.90 -5.71 5.01
C ALA A 120 13.28 -6.27 6.30
N ASN A 121 13.84 -5.94 7.47
CA ASN A 121 13.26 -6.32 8.76
C ASN A 121 11.99 -5.54 9.09
N LEU A 122 11.88 -4.27 8.67
CA LEU A 122 10.64 -3.47 8.72
C LEU A 122 9.52 -4.16 7.93
N ASN A 123 9.83 -4.65 6.73
CA ASN A 123 8.87 -5.40 5.90
C ASN A 123 8.42 -6.72 6.55
N LEU A 124 9.33 -7.38 7.28
CA LEU A 124 9.01 -8.57 8.08
C LEU A 124 8.35 -8.26 9.43
N LYS A 125 8.23 -6.98 9.81
CA LYS A 125 7.78 -6.54 11.15
C LYS A 125 8.63 -7.12 12.29
N ASN A 126 9.88 -7.48 12.02
CA ASN A 126 10.80 -8.00 13.02
C ASN A 126 11.42 -6.83 13.80
N LYS A 127 10.73 -6.38 14.86
CA LYS A 127 11.15 -5.22 15.67
C LYS A 127 12.53 -5.40 16.30
N GLU A 128 12.85 -6.59 16.77
CA GLU A 128 14.11 -6.88 17.47
C GLU A 128 15.32 -6.77 16.53
N GLU A 129 15.29 -7.45 15.39
CA GLU A 129 16.39 -7.37 14.42
C GLU A 129 16.45 -5.98 13.77
N CYS A 130 15.30 -5.33 13.56
CA CYS A 130 15.27 -3.95 13.08
C CYS A 130 16.00 -2.99 14.04
N GLU A 131 15.73 -3.10 15.35
CA GLU A 131 16.39 -2.29 16.39
C GLU A 131 17.89 -2.52 16.41
N LYS A 132 18.32 -3.79 16.39
CA LYS A 132 19.73 -4.18 16.38
C LYS A 132 20.51 -3.52 15.23
N TYR A 133 20.02 -3.62 13.99
CA TYR A 133 20.71 -3.02 12.84
C TYR A 133 20.57 -1.51 12.80
N TYR A 134 19.46 -0.95 13.30
CA TYR A 134 19.31 0.49 13.46
C TYR A 134 20.37 1.05 14.41
N GLN A 135 20.59 0.44 15.58
CA GLN A 135 21.62 0.88 16.52
C GLN A 135 23.04 0.81 15.95
N ILE A 136 23.33 -0.17 15.09
CA ILE A 136 24.60 -0.23 14.35
C ILE A 136 24.69 0.94 13.36
N LEU A 137 23.63 1.18 12.59
CA LEU A 137 23.56 2.26 11.60
C LEU A 137 23.79 3.65 12.24
N LYS A 138 23.23 3.92 13.44
CA LYS A 138 23.43 5.19 14.17
C LYS A 138 24.88 5.50 14.52
N ARG A 139 25.74 4.49 14.61
CA ARG A 139 27.15 4.65 15.01
C ARG A 139 28.03 5.15 13.86
N ILE A 140 27.53 5.12 12.62
CA ILE A 140 28.25 5.59 11.43
C ILE A 140 28.37 7.13 11.48
N LYS A 141 29.60 7.64 11.59
CA LYS A 141 29.83 9.08 11.80
C LYS A 141 29.97 9.88 10.50
N LYS A 142 30.49 9.28 9.43
CA LYS A 142 30.76 9.99 8.15
C LYS A 142 29.62 9.80 7.15
N VAL A 143 28.72 10.76 7.11
CA VAL A 143 27.57 10.76 6.19
C VAL A 143 27.57 11.96 5.25
N SER A 144 27.54 11.70 3.94
CA SER A 144 27.21 12.72 2.93
C SER A 144 25.78 13.21 3.12
N GLN A 145 25.39 14.34 2.51
CA GLN A 145 24.01 14.85 2.61
C GLN A 145 22.97 13.80 2.17
N TRP A 146 23.24 13.13 1.04
CA TRP A 146 22.39 12.03 0.57
C TRP A 146 22.24 10.89 1.60
N ARG A 147 23.31 10.55 2.34
CA ARG A 147 23.24 9.55 3.41
C ARG A 147 22.45 10.04 4.61
N LYS A 148 22.58 11.30 4.98
CA LYS A 148 21.76 11.89 6.06
C LYS A 148 20.28 11.81 5.72
N ALA A 149 19.91 12.17 4.49
CA ALA A 149 18.54 12.05 4.00
C ALA A 149 18.04 10.59 4.08
N LYS A 150 18.85 9.64 3.59
CA LYS A 150 18.50 8.21 3.66
C LYS A 150 18.41 7.69 5.09
N PHE A 151 19.28 8.15 5.98
CA PHE A 151 19.27 7.81 7.40
C PHE A 151 17.99 8.33 8.08
N LEU A 152 17.63 9.60 7.87
CA LEU A 152 16.37 10.18 8.39
C LEU A 152 15.14 9.41 7.90
N GLN A 153 15.11 9.03 6.62
CA GLN A 153 14.07 8.18 6.06
C GLN A 153 14.01 6.82 6.78
N THR A 154 15.15 6.16 7.00
CA THR A 154 15.21 4.88 7.72
C THR A 154 14.77 5.02 9.17
N GLU A 155 15.20 6.08 9.87
CA GLU A 155 14.75 6.39 11.22
C GLU A 155 13.24 6.63 11.29
N ALA A 156 12.69 7.36 10.33
CA ALA A 156 11.25 7.60 10.29
C ALA A 156 10.45 6.29 10.15
N CYS A 157 10.88 5.39 9.28
CA CYS A 157 10.27 4.07 9.15
C CYS A 157 10.38 3.25 10.45
N TYR A 158 11.56 3.27 11.08
CA TYR A 158 11.79 2.60 12.36
C TYR A 158 10.88 3.14 13.47
N PHE A 159 10.84 4.47 13.65
CA PHE A 159 9.98 5.10 14.67
C PHE A 159 8.50 4.81 14.41
N SER A 160 8.08 4.82 13.14
CA SER A 160 6.74 4.42 12.77
C SER A 160 6.42 2.95 13.06
N LEU A 161 7.40 2.04 13.04
CA LEU A 161 7.22 0.62 13.39
C LEU A 161 7.03 0.43 14.90
N ILE A 162 7.77 1.18 15.72
CA ILE A 162 7.67 1.07 17.18
C ILE A 162 6.53 1.90 17.79
N GLY A 163 5.84 2.70 16.97
CA GLY A 163 4.69 3.51 17.39
C GLY A 163 5.04 4.94 17.82
N ASP A 164 6.31 5.36 17.70
CA ASP A 164 6.72 6.75 17.93
C ASP A 164 6.45 7.59 16.67
N HIS A 165 5.17 7.86 16.42
CA HIS A 165 4.75 8.59 15.23
C HIS A 165 5.21 10.05 15.23
N ALA A 166 5.43 10.66 16.41
CA ALA A 166 5.90 12.04 16.50
C ALA A 166 7.35 12.16 16.00
N SER A 167 8.26 11.29 16.45
CA SER A 167 9.64 11.26 15.96
C SER A 167 9.71 10.87 14.49
N ALA A 168 8.86 9.94 14.05
CA ALA A 168 8.78 9.56 12.64
C ALA A 168 8.42 10.74 11.73
N LEU A 169 7.39 11.51 12.09
CA LEU A 169 6.96 12.68 11.31
C LEU A 169 8.01 13.78 11.32
N LYS A 170 8.60 14.08 12.48
CA LYS A 170 9.70 15.04 12.58
C LYS A 170 10.85 14.71 11.63
N ASN A 171 11.26 13.44 11.56
CA ASN A 171 12.34 13.01 10.69
C ASN A 171 11.97 13.06 9.20
N LEU A 172 10.70 12.80 8.84
CA LEU A 172 10.22 12.96 7.47
C LEU A 172 10.21 14.42 7.04
N ASP A 173 9.74 15.31 7.92
CA ASP A 173 9.71 16.75 7.65
C ASP A 173 11.14 17.29 7.47
N GLU A 174 12.05 16.94 8.40
CA GLU A 174 13.46 17.32 8.26
C GLU A 174 14.09 16.78 6.96
N CYS A 175 13.76 15.55 6.57
CA CYS A 175 14.23 14.95 5.33
C CYS A 175 13.72 15.70 4.09
N LEU A 176 12.42 15.98 4.05
CA LEU A 176 11.76 16.68 2.94
C LEU A 176 12.20 18.14 2.80
N GLU A 177 12.45 18.83 3.92
CA GLU A 177 12.82 20.25 3.94
C GLU A 177 14.31 20.47 3.69
N LYS A 178 15.20 19.75 4.39
CA LYS A 178 16.64 20.02 4.35
C LYS A 178 17.38 19.31 3.23
N TYR A 179 16.78 18.25 2.67
CA TYR A 179 17.43 17.36 1.69
C TYR A 179 16.59 17.17 0.43
N GLU A 180 15.76 18.18 0.08
CA GLU A 180 14.83 18.11 -1.04
C GLU A 180 15.53 17.65 -2.35
N ALA A 181 16.70 18.22 -2.65
CA ALA A 181 17.45 17.90 -3.86
C ALA A 181 17.93 16.43 -3.89
N GLU A 182 18.35 15.89 -2.74
CA GLU A 182 18.83 14.52 -2.60
C GLU A 182 17.70 13.48 -2.67
N VAL A 183 16.47 13.86 -2.30
CA VAL A 183 15.31 12.97 -2.23
C VAL A 183 14.26 13.21 -3.30
N GLU A 184 14.52 14.10 -4.27
CA GLU A 184 13.53 14.45 -5.30
C GLU A 184 12.97 13.21 -6.03
N SER A 185 13.83 12.24 -6.40
CA SER A 185 13.38 11.00 -7.04
C SER A 185 12.61 10.05 -6.10
N GLN A 186 12.65 10.29 -4.79
CA GLN A 186 12.01 9.50 -3.73
C GLN A 186 10.88 10.27 -3.04
N LYS A 187 10.57 11.50 -3.46
CA LYS A 187 9.61 12.39 -2.79
C LYS A 187 8.25 11.73 -2.60
N ALA A 188 7.71 11.13 -3.67
CA ALA A 188 6.45 10.40 -3.60
C ALA A 188 6.47 9.25 -2.57
N TYR A 189 7.59 8.54 -2.45
CA TYR A 189 7.75 7.48 -1.47
C TYR A 189 7.78 8.04 -0.03
N LEU A 190 8.49 9.13 0.21
CA LEU A 190 8.52 9.79 1.52
C LEU A 190 7.14 10.32 1.94
N TYR A 191 6.40 10.95 1.02
CA TYR A 191 5.03 11.37 1.29
C TYR A 191 4.08 10.19 1.54
N THR A 192 4.28 9.05 0.88
CA THR A 192 3.54 7.82 1.19
C THR A 192 3.78 7.37 2.63
N ILE A 193 5.03 7.38 3.10
CA ILE A 193 5.35 7.05 4.50
C ILE A 193 4.68 8.07 5.42
N LYS A 194 4.81 9.38 5.14
CA LYS A 194 4.21 10.46 5.93
C LYS A 194 2.70 10.28 6.07
N LEU A 195 1.99 10.01 4.99
CA LEU A 195 0.55 9.73 5.00
C LEU A 195 0.21 8.52 5.87
N ILE A 196 0.93 7.41 5.75
CA ILE A 196 0.71 6.23 6.60
C ILE A 196 0.95 6.57 8.08
N THR A 197 2.01 7.32 8.39
CA THR A 197 2.33 7.71 9.76
C THR A 197 1.31 8.69 10.35
N LEU A 198 0.85 9.68 9.58
CA LEU A 198 -0.22 10.61 9.98
C LEU A 198 -1.52 9.87 10.29
N PHE A 199 -1.90 8.92 9.44
CA PHE A 199 -3.08 8.08 9.65
C PHE A 199 -2.97 7.27 10.95
N LYS A 200 -1.84 6.60 11.17
CA LYS A 200 -1.60 5.82 12.41
C LYS A 200 -1.56 6.70 13.66
N ALA A 201 -1.09 7.94 13.54
CA ALA A 201 -1.11 8.94 14.60
C ALA A 201 -2.51 9.55 14.83
N ASN A 202 -3.52 9.17 14.04
CA ASN A 202 -4.86 9.76 14.04
C ASN A 202 -4.84 11.30 13.80
N ARG A 203 -3.89 11.80 13.01
CA ARG A 203 -3.75 13.22 12.62
C ARG A 203 -4.41 13.45 11.26
N ILE A 204 -5.74 13.36 11.23
CA ILE A 204 -6.51 13.24 9.97
C ILE A 204 -6.53 14.54 9.16
N ASP A 205 -6.57 15.71 9.80
CA ASP A 205 -6.53 16.99 9.09
C ASP A 205 -5.23 17.15 8.31
N GLU A 206 -4.09 16.89 8.97
CA GLU A 206 -2.77 16.91 8.34
C GLU A 206 -2.59 15.82 7.28
N PHE A 207 -3.25 14.65 7.46
CA PHE A 207 -3.29 13.62 6.42
C PHE A 207 -3.94 14.15 5.15
N ILE A 208 -5.08 14.84 5.26
CA ILE A 208 -5.81 15.40 4.13
C ILE A 208 -4.98 16.50 3.44
N GLU A 209 -4.38 17.40 4.20
CA GLU A 209 -3.47 18.43 3.66
C GLU A 209 -2.28 17.81 2.92
N THR A 210 -1.66 16.81 3.53
CA THR A 210 -0.52 16.08 2.93
C THR A 210 -0.94 15.31 1.67
N LEU A 211 -2.18 14.80 1.62
CA LEU A 211 -2.70 14.05 0.48
C LEU A 211 -2.89 14.95 -0.75
N GLU A 212 -3.28 16.22 -0.55
CA GLU A 212 -3.37 17.20 -1.64
C GLU A 212 -1.99 17.61 -2.17
N ILE A 213 -0.96 17.67 -1.31
CA ILE A 213 0.43 17.82 -1.79
C ILE A 213 0.84 16.59 -2.60
N TYR A 214 0.56 15.39 -2.08
CA TYR A 214 0.91 14.13 -2.74
C TYR A 214 0.30 13.99 -4.14
N LYS A 215 -0.93 14.46 -4.33
CA LYS A 215 -1.64 14.51 -5.62
C LYS A 215 -0.89 15.29 -6.71
N ALA A 216 -0.17 16.36 -6.33
CA ALA A 216 0.58 17.19 -7.26
C ALA A 216 1.95 16.60 -7.66
N LEU A 217 2.41 15.57 -6.96
CA LEU A 217 3.68 14.93 -7.23
C LEU A 217 3.66 14.14 -8.55
N ARG A 218 4.85 13.95 -9.12
CA ARG A 218 5.07 13.12 -10.31
C ARG A 218 5.80 11.85 -9.93
N GLY A 219 5.46 10.76 -10.62
CA GLY A 219 6.09 9.48 -10.36
C GLY A 219 5.21 8.32 -10.75
N TYR A 220 5.80 7.15 -10.67
CA TYR A 220 5.10 5.90 -10.90
C TYR A 220 4.06 5.68 -9.78
N LYS A 221 2.85 5.26 -10.15
CA LYS A 221 1.79 4.82 -9.22
C LYS A 221 1.13 5.90 -8.33
N ILE A 222 1.48 7.17 -8.48
CA ILE A 222 0.95 8.25 -7.63
C ILE A 222 -0.55 8.41 -7.80
N LYS A 223 -1.05 8.39 -9.03
CA LYS A 223 -2.47 8.58 -9.33
C LYS A 223 -3.33 7.48 -8.72
N GLU A 224 -2.90 6.22 -8.87
CA GLU A 224 -3.53 5.04 -8.28
C GLU A 224 -3.55 5.14 -6.74
N ASN A 225 -2.40 5.42 -6.13
CA ASN A 225 -2.27 5.55 -4.68
C ASN A 225 -3.13 6.70 -4.13
N TYR A 226 -3.14 7.86 -4.79
CA TYR A 226 -3.98 9.00 -4.39
C TYR A 226 -5.46 8.61 -4.41
N LYS A 227 -5.96 8.06 -5.52
CA LYS A 227 -7.36 7.65 -5.65
C LYS A 227 -7.74 6.62 -4.59
N PHE A 228 -6.85 5.67 -4.30
CA PHE A 228 -7.06 4.68 -3.26
C PHE A 228 -7.17 5.31 -1.87
N MET A 229 -6.20 6.16 -1.49
CA MET A 229 -6.18 6.81 -0.18
C MET A 229 -7.37 7.76 0.00
N ASP A 230 -7.69 8.55 -1.03
CA ASP A 230 -8.82 9.48 -1.06
C ASP A 230 -10.16 8.75 -0.92
N ALA A 231 -10.36 7.65 -1.65
CA ALA A 231 -11.58 6.86 -1.56
C ALA A 231 -11.77 6.26 -0.15
N LEU A 232 -10.70 5.71 0.44
CA LEU A 232 -10.79 5.10 1.77
C LEU A 232 -10.94 6.14 2.88
N ILE A 233 -10.22 7.26 2.85
CA ILE A 233 -10.34 8.29 3.89
C ILE A 233 -11.74 8.90 3.90
N ASN A 234 -12.30 9.19 2.72
CA ASN A 234 -13.67 9.69 2.60
C ASN A 234 -14.71 8.65 3.01
N TYR A 235 -14.48 7.36 2.73
CA TYR A 235 -15.37 6.31 3.23
C TYR A 235 -15.32 6.23 4.76
N ILE A 236 -14.13 6.21 5.36
CA ILE A 236 -13.97 6.03 6.81
C ILE A 236 -14.60 7.21 7.57
N TYR A 237 -14.26 8.45 7.21
CA TYR A 237 -14.60 9.64 8.01
C TYR A 237 -15.82 10.42 7.50
N ASN A 238 -16.13 10.37 6.21
CA ASN A 238 -17.24 11.15 5.60
C ASN A 238 -18.40 10.27 5.13
N ASP A 239 -18.33 8.97 5.41
CA ASP A 239 -19.32 7.96 5.03
C ASP A 239 -19.63 7.90 3.52
N ALA A 240 -18.69 8.42 2.71
CA ALA A 240 -18.80 8.51 1.26
C ALA A 240 -18.90 7.11 0.64
N SER A 241 -19.51 7.02 -0.55
CA SER A 241 -19.48 5.76 -1.30
C SER A 241 -18.15 5.62 -2.02
N ILE A 242 -17.66 4.38 -2.11
CA ILE A 242 -16.44 4.08 -2.86
C ILE A 242 -16.78 3.99 -4.34
N TYR A 243 -16.20 4.90 -5.13
CA TYR A 243 -16.25 4.89 -6.59
C TYR A 243 -14.86 4.59 -7.13
N ALA A 244 -14.70 3.40 -7.72
CA ALA A 244 -13.44 2.94 -8.28
C ALA A 244 -13.69 2.27 -9.64
N TYR A 245 -12.84 2.56 -10.61
CA TYR A 245 -12.87 1.93 -11.92
C TYR A 245 -11.56 1.18 -12.15
N GLU A 246 -11.63 -0.07 -12.59
CA GLU A 246 -10.44 -0.91 -12.84
C GLU A 246 -9.39 -0.21 -13.73
N ARG A 247 -9.84 0.53 -14.75
CA ARG A 247 -8.97 1.29 -15.67
C ARG A 247 -8.08 2.32 -14.97
N ASP A 248 -8.47 2.78 -13.79
CA ASP A 248 -7.71 3.75 -13.01
C ASP A 248 -6.60 3.10 -12.19
N PHE A 249 -6.58 1.78 -12.06
CA PHE A 249 -5.65 0.99 -11.23
C PHE A 249 -4.85 -0.03 -12.05
N LYS A 250 -4.74 0.16 -13.37
CA LYS A 250 -4.04 -0.78 -14.28
C LYS A 250 -2.62 -1.13 -13.83
N SER A 251 -1.90 -0.19 -13.21
CA SER A 251 -0.53 -0.43 -12.75
C SER A 251 -0.44 -1.09 -11.35
N ILE A 252 -1.55 -1.11 -10.60
CA ILE A 252 -1.65 -1.70 -9.26
C ILE A 252 -3.05 -2.32 -9.04
N PRO A 253 -3.36 -3.46 -9.69
CA PRO A 253 -4.71 -4.04 -9.63
C PRO A 253 -5.18 -4.38 -8.22
N TYR A 254 -4.28 -4.76 -7.31
CA TYR A 254 -4.67 -5.10 -5.93
C TYR A 254 -5.33 -3.94 -5.17
N LEU A 255 -4.99 -2.67 -5.46
CA LEU A 255 -5.66 -1.53 -4.80
C LEU A 255 -7.13 -1.43 -5.24
N TYR A 256 -7.42 -1.74 -6.50
CA TYR A 256 -8.80 -1.81 -6.98
C TYR A 256 -9.56 -2.92 -6.26
N HIS A 257 -8.98 -4.12 -6.16
CA HIS A 257 -9.65 -5.23 -5.48
C HIS A 257 -9.86 -4.97 -3.98
N GLN A 258 -8.94 -4.27 -3.30
CA GLN A 258 -9.17 -3.79 -1.94
C GLN A 258 -10.40 -2.87 -1.87
N LEU A 259 -10.52 -1.87 -2.76
CA LEU A 259 -11.69 -0.99 -2.81
C LEU A 259 -12.99 -1.77 -3.11
N MET A 260 -12.92 -2.78 -3.99
CA MET A 260 -14.06 -3.61 -4.34
C MET A 260 -14.53 -4.49 -3.19
N VAL A 261 -13.63 -5.04 -2.37
CA VAL A 261 -14.00 -5.76 -1.14
C VAL A 261 -14.83 -4.87 -0.22
N ILE A 262 -14.37 -3.64 0.05
CA ILE A 262 -15.12 -2.71 0.93
C ILE A 262 -16.47 -2.35 0.31
N LYS A 263 -16.48 -2.02 -0.98
CA LYS A 263 -17.71 -1.66 -1.70
C LYS A 263 -18.75 -2.78 -1.67
N SER A 264 -18.36 -4.00 -2.04
CA SER A 264 -19.27 -5.15 -2.13
C SER A 264 -19.76 -5.60 -0.76
N LEU A 265 -18.89 -5.63 0.27
CA LEU A 265 -19.34 -5.94 1.63
C LEU A 265 -20.37 -4.92 2.14
N ARG A 266 -20.18 -3.63 1.84
CA ARG A 266 -21.13 -2.58 2.22
C ARG A 266 -22.49 -2.73 1.51
N CYS A 267 -22.49 -3.27 0.30
CA CYS A 267 -23.69 -3.57 -0.47
C CYS A 267 -24.28 -4.98 -0.19
N PHE A 268 -23.74 -5.71 0.79
CA PHE A 268 -24.10 -7.10 1.08
C PHE A 268 -23.89 -8.08 -0.09
N GLU A 269 -23.02 -7.73 -1.03
CA GLU A 269 -22.62 -8.55 -2.19
C GLU A 269 -21.45 -9.49 -1.81
N VAL A 270 -21.72 -10.46 -0.94
CA VAL A 270 -20.65 -11.29 -0.33
C VAL A 270 -19.83 -12.06 -1.37
N GLU A 271 -20.47 -12.61 -2.41
CA GLU A 271 -19.76 -13.38 -3.44
C GLU A 271 -18.81 -12.50 -4.27
N SER A 272 -19.25 -11.29 -4.67
CA SER A 272 -18.37 -10.32 -5.35
C SER A 272 -17.20 -9.86 -4.46
N ALA A 273 -17.43 -9.74 -3.15
CA ALA A 273 -16.35 -9.46 -2.20
C ALA A 273 -15.36 -10.63 -2.13
N LYS A 274 -15.83 -11.89 -2.12
CA LYS A 274 -14.99 -13.10 -2.12
C LYS A 274 -14.15 -13.20 -3.39
N GLU A 275 -14.71 -12.89 -4.57
CA GLU A 275 -13.97 -12.88 -5.83
C GLU A 275 -12.79 -11.89 -5.77
N SER A 276 -13.04 -10.66 -5.33
CA SER A 276 -11.98 -9.66 -5.17
C SER A 276 -10.98 -10.06 -4.07
N TRP A 277 -11.44 -10.71 -3.01
CA TRP A 277 -10.57 -11.22 -1.95
C TRP A 277 -9.68 -12.35 -2.43
N ALA A 278 -10.19 -13.30 -3.23
CA ALA A 278 -9.42 -14.40 -3.80
C ALA A 278 -8.28 -13.91 -4.71
N PHE A 279 -8.52 -12.81 -5.45
CA PHE A 279 -7.45 -12.11 -6.17
C PHE A 279 -6.36 -11.63 -5.21
N LEU A 280 -6.73 -10.96 -4.13
CA LEU A 280 -5.77 -10.46 -3.13
C LEU A 280 -4.99 -11.61 -2.45
N GLN A 281 -5.65 -12.73 -2.14
CA GLN A 281 -4.99 -13.92 -1.59
C GLN A 281 -3.97 -14.52 -2.56
N THR A 282 -4.26 -14.49 -3.86
CA THR A 282 -3.33 -14.95 -4.90
C THR A 282 -2.08 -14.06 -4.96
N GLU A 283 -2.28 -12.74 -4.87
CA GLU A 283 -1.19 -11.76 -4.89
C GLU A 283 -0.34 -11.80 -3.61
N ASN A 284 -0.96 -11.99 -2.44
CA ASN A 284 -0.25 -12.03 -1.16
C ASN A 284 -0.98 -12.88 -0.10
N PRO A 285 -0.79 -14.21 -0.10
CA PRO A 285 -1.50 -15.12 0.80
C PRO A 285 -1.11 -14.95 2.28
N PHE A 286 -0.01 -14.25 2.57
CA PHE A 286 0.42 -13.98 3.94
C PHE A 286 -0.38 -12.84 4.59
N VAL A 287 -0.81 -11.86 3.78
CA VAL A 287 -1.55 -10.68 4.24
C VAL A 287 -3.04 -10.96 4.22
N TYR A 288 -3.56 -11.57 3.17
CA TYR A 288 -4.98 -11.86 3.01
C TYR A 288 -5.24 -13.33 3.31
N ARG A 289 -5.92 -13.61 4.42
CA ARG A 289 -6.32 -14.96 4.86
C ARG A 289 -7.81 -15.17 4.63
N ASP A 290 -8.29 -16.37 4.91
CA ASP A 290 -9.69 -16.74 4.70
C ASP A 290 -10.66 -15.84 5.49
N ASP A 291 -11.92 -15.80 5.06
CA ASP A 291 -13.00 -15.06 5.73
C ASP A 291 -12.71 -13.57 5.97
N PHE A 292 -12.09 -12.92 4.96
CA PHE A 292 -11.71 -11.52 5.02
C PHE A 292 -10.79 -11.20 6.22
N GLN A 293 -9.96 -12.16 6.66
CA GLN A 293 -8.99 -11.94 7.74
C GLN A 293 -7.72 -11.30 7.18
N LEU A 294 -7.40 -10.12 7.71
CA LEU A 294 -6.25 -9.34 7.27
C LEU A 294 -5.14 -9.43 8.33
N HIS A 295 -3.96 -9.91 7.93
CA HIS A 295 -2.77 -9.95 8.78
C HIS A 295 -1.86 -8.77 8.46
N CYS A 296 -2.38 -7.55 8.65
CA CYS A 296 -1.59 -6.33 8.57
C CYS A 296 -2.01 -5.32 9.66
N ASP A 297 -1.09 -4.43 10.00
CA ASP A 297 -1.33 -3.37 10.99
C ASP A 297 -2.41 -2.38 10.52
N ASP A 298 -2.80 -1.46 11.41
CA ASP A 298 -3.69 -0.31 11.20
C ASP A 298 -3.41 0.47 9.91
N SER A 299 -3.96 0.00 8.80
CA SER A 299 -3.91 0.60 7.48
C SER A 299 -5.27 1.18 7.13
N LEU A 300 -5.33 2.06 6.12
CA LEU A 300 -6.61 2.57 5.62
C LEU A 300 -7.56 1.43 5.23
N PHE A 301 -7.04 0.39 4.57
CA PHE A 301 -7.84 -0.76 4.18
C PHE A 301 -8.33 -1.56 5.38
N SER A 302 -7.47 -1.83 6.38
CA SER A 302 -7.90 -2.56 7.59
C SER A 302 -8.98 -1.80 8.35
N LYS A 303 -8.85 -0.47 8.50
CA LYS A 303 -9.86 0.36 9.15
C LYS A 303 -11.17 0.45 8.37
N ALA A 304 -11.10 0.54 7.04
CA ALA A 304 -12.28 0.45 6.20
C ALA A 304 -12.97 -0.91 6.32
N LEU A 305 -12.19 -2.00 6.37
CA LEU A 305 -12.72 -3.36 6.52
C LEU A 305 -13.35 -3.58 7.91
N GLU A 306 -12.74 -3.07 8.97
CA GLU A 306 -13.31 -3.06 10.32
C GLU A 306 -14.61 -2.26 10.37
N LYS A 307 -14.66 -1.09 9.72
CA LYS A 307 -15.86 -0.27 9.62
C LYS A 307 -17.00 -1.04 8.95
N VAL A 308 -16.77 -1.59 7.75
CA VAL A 308 -17.83 -2.33 7.04
C VAL A 308 -18.26 -3.59 7.80
N LYS A 309 -17.33 -4.31 8.46
CA LYS A 309 -17.69 -5.46 9.31
C LYS A 309 -18.58 -5.05 10.48
N ARG A 310 -18.29 -3.94 11.16
CA ARG A 310 -19.16 -3.42 12.23
C ARG A 310 -20.52 -3.01 11.69
N GLU A 311 -20.57 -2.36 10.52
CA GLU A 311 -21.82 -2.01 9.85
C GLU A 311 -22.64 -3.26 9.47
N SER A 312 -21.99 -4.32 8.99
CA SER A 312 -22.65 -5.59 8.66
C SER A 312 -23.08 -6.39 9.90
N LEU A 313 -22.29 -6.39 10.98
CA LEU A 313 -22.58 -7.11 12.23
C LEU A 313 -23.66 -6.41 13.06
N ASN A 314 -23.59 -5.08 13.16
CA ASN A 314 -24.66 -4.28 13.76
C ASN A 314 -25.89 -4.24 12.85
N GLY A 315 -25.68 -4.47 11.55
CA GLY A 315 -26.69 -4.83 10.58
C GLY A 315 -27.11 -6.30 10.63
N GLN A 316 -26.96 -7.00 11.78
CA GLN A 316 -27.95 -8.02 12.14
C GLN A 316 -29.29 -7.32 12.00
N GLN A 317 -29.93 -7.53 10.84
CA GLN A 317 -31.18 -6.87 10.50
C GLN A 317 -32.04 -6.95 11.75
N PRO A 318 -32.59 -5.84 12.29
CA PRO A 318 -33.78 -6.00 13.11
C PRO A 318 -34.67 -6.90 12.27
N ALA A 319 -35.00 -8.08 12.79
CA ALA A 319 -35.75 -9.09 12.06
C ALA A 319 -37.04 -8.41 11.67
N PHE A 320 -37.10 -7.84 10.46
CA PHE A 320 -38.29 -7.15 10.03
C PHE A 320 -39.28 -8.30 9.90
N ASP A 321 -40.40 -8.15 10.59
CA ASP A 321 -41.38 -9.21 10.66
C ASP A 321 -41.95 -9.43 9.25
N LYS A 322 -41.57 -10.57 8.64
CA LYS A 322 -42.03 -10.96 7.30
C LYS A 322 -43.52 -11.23 7.30
N ASP A 323 -44.09 -11.67 8.41
CA ASP A 323 -45.51 -11.97 8.53
C ASP A 323 -46.30 -10.66 8.49
N LYS A 324 -45.80 -9.63 9.19
CA LYS A 324 -46.37 -8.27 9.14
C LYS A 324 -46.37 -7.67 7.73
N LEU A 325 -45.44 -8.08 6.86
CA LEU A 325 -45.38 -7.64 5.47
C LEU A 325 -46.62 -8.08 4.66
N GLY A 326 -47.24 -9.20 5.05
CA GLY A 326 -48.50 -9.70 4.49
C GLY A 326 -49.72 -8.86 4.88
N GLU A 327 -49.66 -8.11 6.00
CA GLU A 327 -50.78 -7.29 6.49
C GLU A 327 -51.00 -6.02 5.66
N PHE A 328 -49.95 -5.52 4.99
CA PHE A 328 -50.02 -4.29 4.20
C PHE A 328 -50.71 -4.52 2.85
N LYS A 329 -51.82 -3.79 2.64
CA LYS A 329 -52.65 -3.89 1.42
C LYS A 329 -51.99 -3.25 0.19
N THR A 330 -51.14 -2.24 0.38
CA THR A 330 -50.51 -1.51 -0.73
C THR A 330 -49.02 -1.74 -0.79
N VAL A 331 -48.47 -1.71 -2.00
CA VAL A 331 -47.02 -1.83 -2.23
C VAL A 331 -46.26 -0.67 -1.58
N GLN A 332 -46.82 0.53 -1.56
CA GLN A 332 -46.17 1.67 -0.94
C GLN A 332 -46.06 1.50 0.57
N ASP A 333 -47.08 0.94 1.23
CA ASP A 333 -47.02 0.70 2.67
C ASP A 333 -46.03 -0.43 3.00
N LYS A 334 -45.93 -1.48 2.17
CA LYS A 334 -44.88 -2.50 2.26
C LYS A 334 -43.48 -1.90 2.13
N LEU A 335 -43.25 -1.09 1.10
CA LEU A 335 -41.97 -0.41 0.85
C LEU A 335 -41.62 0.54 2.00
N HIS A 336 -42.58 1.33 2.49
CA HIS A 336 -42.36 2.23 3.62
C HIS A 336 -41.98 1.42 4.86
N TYR A 337 -42.74 0.38 5.19
CA TYR A 337 -42.44 -0.50 6.32
C TYR A 337 -41.05 -1.11 6.24
N ILE A 338 -40.65 -1.67 5.09
CA ILE A 338 -39.30 -2.23 4.91
C ILE A 338 -38.25 -1.16 5.15
N LEU A 339 -38.39 0.01 4.52
CA LEU A 339 -37.43 1.10 4.60
C LEU A 339 -37.37 1.81 5.95
N THR A 340 -38.45 1.77 6.75
CA THR A 340 -38.47 2.34 8.11
C THR A 340 -38.06 1.36 9.19
N SER A 341 -38.30 0.06 8.97
CA SER A 341 -38.06 -0.98 9.97
C SER A 341 -36.67 -1.58 9.86
N LYS A 342 -36.06 -1.50 8.68
CA LYS A 342 -34.69 -1.96 8.47
C LYS A 342 -33.72 -0.79 8.69
N ASP A 343 -32.83 -0.93 9.66
CA ASP A 343 -31.73 0.01 9.84
C ASP A 343 -30.75 -0.11 8.65
N GLY A 344 -30.60 0.97 7.90
CA GLY A 344 -29.67 1.05 6.77
C GLY A 344 -30.34 1.01 5.39
N ALA A 345 -29.54 0.72 4.36
CA ALA A 345 -29.98 0.73 2.99
C ALA A 345 -30.43 -0.67 2.52
N VAL A 346 -31.45 -0.71 1.68
CA VAL A 346 -32.06 -1.93 1.13
C VAL A 346 -31.85 -1.93 -0.37
N SER A 347 -31.29 -3.00 -0.93
CA SER A 347 -31.02 -3.07 -2.37
C SER A 347 -32.32 -3.15 -3.18
N SER A 348 -32.23 -2.82 -4.48
CA SER A 348 -33.37 -2.93 -5.40
C SER A 348 -33.85 -4.37 -5.48
N GLU A 349 -32.89 -5.30 -5.52
CA GLU A 349 -33.06 -6.73 -5.60
C GLU A 349 -33.83 -7.24 -4.38
N GLU A 350 -33.41 -6.83 -3.18
CA GLU A 350 -34.06 -7.21 -1.93
C GLU A 350 -35.47 -6.61 -1.84
N LEU A 351 -35.68 -5.34 -2.20
CA LEU A 351 -37.02 -4.76 -2.22
C LEU A 351 -37.93 -5.50 -3.19
N ILE A 352 -37.43 -5.89 -4.37
CA ILE A 352 -38.21 -6.64 -5.35
C ILE A 352 -38.63 -7.99 -4.79
N GLN A 353 -37.68 -8.73 -4.22
CA GLN A 353 -37.93 -10.02 -3.61
C GLN A 353 -38.91 -9.92 -2.44
N LEU A 354 -38.75 -8.93 -1.56
CA LEU A 354 -39.60 -8.78 -0.36
C LEU A 354 -41.03 -8.34 -0.69
N VAL A 355 -41.20 -7.46 -1.68
CA VAL A 355 -42.51 -6.88 -2.00
C VAL A 355 -43.32 -7.79 -2.91
N TRP A 356 -42.67 -8.43 -3.89
CA TRP A 356 -43.34 -9.19 -4.95
C TRP A 356 -42.96 -10.67 -5.03
N ASN A 357 -41.93 -11.11 -4.30
CA ASN A 357 -41.43 -12.48 -4.33
C ASN A 357 -41.09 -12.95 -5.76
N GLU A 358 -40.41 -12.12 -6.52
CA GLU A 358 -40.01 -12.37 -7.91
C GLU A 358 -38.52 -12.08 -8.13
N GLU A 359 -37.96 -12.65 -9.18
CA GLU A 359 -36.59 -12.33 -9.63
C GLU A 359 -36.49 -10.92 -10.23
N VAL A 360 -35.29 -10.38 -10.18
CA VAL A 360 -35.00 -9.04 -10.69
C VAL A 360 -34.97 -9.04 -12.22
N SER A 361 -35.69 -8.09 -12.82
CA SER A 361 -35.81 -7.87 -14.26
C SER A 361 -35.93 -6.37 -14.53
N GLU A 362 -35.71 -5.94 -15.78
CA GLU A 362 -35.91 -4.53 -16.14
C GLU A 362 -37.33 -4.04 -15.82
N LYS A 363 -38.33 -4.92 -16.01
CA LYS A 363 -39.73 -4.64 -15.71
C LYS A 363 -39.95 -4.44 -14.21
N SER A 364 -39.34 -5.27 -13.36
CA SER A 364 -39.49 -5.14 -11.90
C SER A 364 -38.73 -3.95 -11.34
N LEU A 365 -37.54 -3.63 -11.88
CA LEU A 365 -36.79 -2.40 -11.56
C LEU A 365 -37.57 -1.14 -11.94
N PHE A 366 -38.12 -1.10 -13.15
CA PHE A 366 -38.97 0.02 -13.58
C PHE A 366 -40.18 0.16 -12.64
N ARG A 367 -40.85 -0.94 -12.33
CA ARG A 367 -41.98 -0.96 -11.39
C ARG A 367 -41.58 -0.45 -10.00
N LEU A 368 -40.45 -0.88 -9.45
CA LEU A 368 -39.91 -0.39 -8.18
C LEU A 368 -39.68 1.12 -8.22
N SER A 369 -39.02 1.63 -9.28
CA SER A 369 -38.75 3.06 -9.43
C SER A 369 -40.05 3.90 -9.40
N VAL A 370 -41.10 3.42 -10.05
CA VAL A 370 -42.42 4.07 -10.07
C VAL A 370 -43.05 4.06 -8.67
N GLN A 371 -42.98 2.93 -7.95
CA GLN A 371 -43.55 2.84 -6.60
C GLN A 371 -42.80 3.70 -5.59
N ILE A 372 -41.47 3.76 -5.68
CA ILE A 372 -40.66 4.65 -4.83
C ILE A 372 -40.95 6.11 -5.13
N SER A 373 -41.11 6.49 -6.41
CA SER A 373 -41.51 7.84 -6.79
C SER A 373 -42.89 8.22 -6.21
N ARG A 374 -43.85 7.28 -6.22
CA ARG A 374 -45.16 7.48 -5.57
C ARG A 374 -45.04 7.58 -4.05
N LEU A 375 -44.25 6.71 -3.43
CA LEU A 375 -44.05 6.71 -1.99
C LEU A 375 -43.37 8.01 -1.52
N ARG A 376 -42.39 8.55 -2.25
CA ARG A 376 -41.76 9.86 -2.00
C ARG A 376 -42.75 11.02 -1.94
N LYS A 377 -43.83 10.96 -2.72
CA LYS A 377 -44.87 11.99 -2.73
C LYS A 377 -45.85 11.87 -1.55
N LYS A 378 -46.00 10.67 -0.99
CA LYS A 378 -46.97 10.36 0.08
C LYS A 378 -46.32 10.38 1.48
N SER A 379 -45.05 9.97 1.58
CA SER A 379 -44.32 9.90 2.83
C SER A 379 -43.88 11.28 3.31
N ARG A 380 -43.84 11.47 4.63
CA ARG A 380 -43.18 12.63 5.26
C ARG A 380 -41.66 12.46 5.29
N ASP A 381 -41.17 11.23 5.15
CA ASP A 381 -39.75 10.91 5.20
C ASP A 381 -39.05 11.14 3.86
N GLU A 382 -37.77 11.51 3.90
CA GLU A 382 -36.95 11.67 2.70
C GLU A 382 -36.37 10.30 2.27
N ILE A 383 -36.91 9.72 1.19
CA ILE A 383 -36.38 8.46 0.63
C ILE A 383 -35.24 8.75 -0.34
N LYS A 384 -34.03 8.36 0.03
CA LYS A 384 -32.83 8.51 -0.81
C LYS A 384 -32.53 7.24 -1.58
N VAL A 385 -31.92 7.42 -2.75
CA VAL A 385 -31.43 6.33 -3.60
C VAL A 385 -29.96 6.56 -3.87
N LYS A 386 -29.14 5.54 -3.66
CA LYS A 386 -27.71 5.57 -3.96
C LYS A 386 -27.28 4.22 -4.49
N SER A 387 -26.81 4.17 -5.74
CA SER A 387 -26.29 2.95 -6.37
C SER A 387 -27.24 1.75 -6.25
N GLY A 388 -28.52 1.93 -6.60
CA GLY A 388 -29.52 0.86 -6.52
C GLY A 388 -30.00 0.52 -5.10
N HIS A 389 -29.52 1.20 -4.07
CA HIS A 389 -29.97 1.00 -2.69
C HIS A 389 -30.86 2.15 -2.23
N TYR A 390 -31.89 1.83 -1.44
CA TYR A 390 -32.90 2.75 -0.92
C TYR A 390 -32.79 2.84 0.61
N TYR A 391 -32.95 4.04 1.16
CA TYR A 391 -33.02 4.23 2.61
C TYR A 391 -33.89 5.45 2.94
N ILE A 392 -34.49 5.44 4.14
CA ILE A 392 -35.25 6.55 4.67
C ILE A 392 -34.37 7.42 5.56
N LYS A 393 -34.34 8.73 5.29
CA LYS A 393 -33.82 9.74 6.20
C LYS A 393 -35.00 10.40 6.91
N LYS A 394 -35.13 10.18 8.21
CA LYS A 394 -36.15 10.83 9.04
C LYS A 394 -35.88 12.33 9.09
N ILE A 395 -36.88 13.13 8.76
CA ILE A 395 -36.83 14.58 8.94
C ILE A 395 -37.16 14.82 10.42
N ALA A 396 -36.19 15.39 11.16
CA ALA A 396 -36.32 15.68 12.58
C ALA A 396 -37.38 16.73 12.88
#